data_AF-A0A353TZH2-F1
#
_entry.id   AF-A0A353TZH2-F1
#
_cell.length_a   1.000
_cell.length_b   1.000
_cell.length_c   1.000
_cell.angle_alpha   90.00
_cell.angle_beta   90.00
_cell.angle_gamma   90.00
#
_symmetry.space_group_name_H-M   'P 1'
#
loop_
_entity.id
_entity.type
_entity.pdbx_description
1 polymer ?
#
loop_
_entity_poly.entity_id
_entity_poly.type
_entity_poly.pdbx_seq_one_letter_code
_entity_poly.pdbx_strand_id
1 'polypeptide(L)'
;KLDIALDYAFFNGALAGSLDYFTENRTNILLAGRDRAIPSYFGATPPRTNMGEVDTKGYELELRWNKPIAYDWRLWGNVFYTHASNKIIERDDPELLPEYQKQANKAINQARTYVDYGYFNTWDELYASTAHDALDAERMPGNYIILDYDADGVITSFDQVPYGFSNVP
;
A
#
# COMPACT_ATOMS: atom_id res chain seq x y z
N LYS A 1 -5.90 -19.46 -7.99
CA LYS A 1 -5.21 -19.58 -6.69
C LYS A 1 -4.22 -20.74 -6.77
N LEU A 2 -3.01 -20.54 -6.28
CA LEU A 2 -1.96 -21.55 -6.16
C LEU A 2 -1.41 -21.47 -4.74
N ASP A 3 -1.39 -22.60 -4.05
CA ASP A 3 -0.84 -22.76 -2.70
C ASP A 3 0.17 -23.92 -2.73
N ILE A 4 1.39 -23.69 -2.25
CA ILE A 4 2.46 -24.68 -2.18
C ILE A 4 2.98 -24.70 -0.75
N ALA A 5 2.95 -25.88 -0.11
CA ALA A 5 3.37 -26.08 1.26
C ALA A 5 4.52 -27.09 1.34
N LEU A 6 5.47 -26.83 2.24
CA LEU A 6 6.54 -27.75 2.60
C LEU A 6 6.59 -27.93 4.12
N ASP A 7 6.22 -29.11 4.58
CA ASP A 7 6.39 -29.50 5.98
C ASP A 7 7.74 -30.16 6.21
N TYR A 8 8.38 -29.85 7.34
CA TYR A 8 9.64 -30.45 7.73
C TYR A 8 9.67 -30.79 9.23
N ALA A 9 10.38 -31.86 9.55
CA ALA A 9 10.66 -32.26 10.92
C ALA A 9 12.05 -32.89 11.01
N PHE A 10 12.87 -32.36 11.91
CA PHE A 10 14.23 -32.81 12.18
C PHE A 10 14.37 -33.27 13.63
N PHE A 11 15.38 -34.10 13.90
CA PHE A 11 15.74 -34.55 15.25
C PHE A 11 14.58 -35.16 16.03
N ASN A 12 13.86 -36.09 15.39
CA ASN A 12 12.67 -36.74 15.97
C ASN A 12 11.57 -35.73 16.39
N GLY A 13 11.42 -34.66 15.61
CA GLY A 13 10.41 -33.61 15.84
C GLY A 13 10.83 -32.53 16.86
N ALA A 14 12.09 -32.53 17.33
CA ALA A 14 12.57 -31.47 18.21
C ALA A 14 12.67 -30.11 17.51
N LEU A 15 12.76 -30.10 16.18
CA LEU A 15 12.63 -28.92 15.33
C LEU A 15 11.68 -29.28 14.18
N ALA A 16 10.58 -28.55 14.04
CA ALA A 16 9.59 -28.81 13.00
C ALA A 16 8.94 -27.51 12.53
N GLY A 17 8.30 -27.51 11.38
CA GLY A 17 7.66 -26.31 10.87
C GLY A 17 7.10 -26.50 9.47
N SER A 18 6.56 -25.41 8.92
CA SER A 18 6.05 -25.34 7.56
C SER A 18 6.59 -24.10 6.85
N LEU A 19 6.69 -24.19 5.54
CA LEU A 19 6.91 -23.08 4.63
C LEU A 19 5.77 -23.11 3.61
N ASP A 20 4.95 -22.08 3.60
CA ASP A 20 3.80 -21.96 2.73
C ASP A 20 4.02 -20.78 1.77
N TYR A 21 3.75 -20.98 0.49
CA TYR A 21 3.72 -19.93 -0.53
C TYR A 21 2.34 -19.93 -1.18
N PHE A 22 1.74 -18.74 -1.27
CA PHE A 22 0.43 -18.58 -1.87
C PHE A 22 0.41 -17.45 -2.89
N THR A 23 -0.42 -17.62 -3.92
CA THR A 23 -0.78 -16.57 -4.86
C THR A 23 -2.23 -16.70 -5.30
N GLU A 24 -2.91 -15.57 -5.34
CA GLU A 24 -4.31 -15.46 -5.69
C GLU A 24 -4.52 -14.27 -6.63
N ASN A 25 -4.99 -14.57 -7.83
CA ASN A 25 -5.53 -13.58 -8.74
C ASN A 25 -7.06 -13.60 -8.62
N ARG A 26 -7.62 -12.50 -8.13
CA ARG A 26 -9.06 -12.32 -7.95
C ARG A 26 -9.58 -11.35 -9.01
N THR A 27 -10.37 -11.88 -9.92
CA THR A 27 -11.03 -11.11 -11.00
C THR A 27 -12.49 -10.80 -10.67
N ASN A 28 -13.14 -10.01 -11.52
CA ASN A 28 -14.57 -9.68 -11.41
C ASN A 28 -14.96 -9.07 -10.06
N ILE A 29 -14.07 -8.28 -9.46
CA ILE A 29 -14.33 -7.58 -8.20
C ILE A 29 -15.38 -6.49 -8.44
N LEU A 30 -16.40 -6.47 -7.60
CA LEU A 30 -17.49 -5.52 -7.67
C LEU A 30 -17.02 -4.13 -7.25
N LEU A 31 -17.02 -3.18 -8.18
CA LEU A 31 -16.79 -1.76 -7.93
C LEU A 31 -18.12 -1.08 -7.62
N ALA A 32 -18.16 -0.29 -6.55
CA ALA A 32 -19.33 0.54 -6.25
C ALA A 32 -19.41 1.70 -7.26
N GLY A 33 -20.62 2.18 -7.54
CA GLY A 33 -20.83 3.26 -8.52
C GLY A 33 -20.01 4.52 -8.28
N ARG A 34 -19.79 4.88 -7.01
CA ARG A 34 -18.97 6.04 -6.60
C ARG A 34 -17.47 5.87 -6.85
N ASP A 35 -17.02 4.62 -6.99
CA ASP A 35 -15.61 4.26 -7.17
C ASP A 35 -15.26 4.08 -8.65
N ARG A 36 -16.24 4.33 -9.54
CA ARG A 36 -16.09 4.27 -10.99
C ARG A 36 -15.67 5.63 -11.54
N ALA A 37 -14.90 5.61 -12.62
CA ALA A 37 -14.52 6.79 -13.38
C ALA A 37 -15.68 7.37 -14.22
N ILE A 38 -16.79 7.72 -13.57
CA ILE A 38 -17.94 8.34 -14.20
C ILE A 38 -17.96 9.83 -13.85
N PRO A 39 -17.99 10.73 -14.85
CA PRO A 39 -17.96 12.17 -14.60
C PRO A 39 -19.14 12.67 -13.77
N SER A 40 -18.90 13.71 -12.98
CA SER A 40 -19.91 14.30 -12.08
C SER A 40 -21.17 14.80 -12.81
N TYR A 41 -21.04 15.23 -14.07
CA TYR A 41 -22.16 15.67 -14.90
C TYR A 41 -23.14 14.54 -15.29
N PHE A 42 -22.81 13.27 -15.00
CA PHE A 42 -23.73 12.15 -15.14
C PHE A 42 -24.97 12.28 -14.24
N GLY A 43 -24.87 13.04 -13.13
CA GLY A 43 -26.03 13.48 -12.34
C GLY A 43 -26.70 12.40 -11.48
N ALA A 44 -26.18 11.17 -11.46
CA ALA A 44 -26.66 10.07 -10.62
C ALA A 44 -25.51 9.18 -10.17
N THR A 45 -25.73 8.30 -9.18
CA THR A 45 -24.75 7.27 -8.83
C THR A 45 -24.76 6.17 -9.89
N PRO A 46 -23.63 5.86 -10.54
CA PRO A 46 -23.55 4.78 -11.53
C PRO A 46 -23.92 3.41 -10.94
N PRO A 47 -24.37 2.45 -11.75
CA PRO A 47 -24.55 1.08 -11.30
C PRO A 47 -23.20 0.45 -10.93
N ARG A 48 -23.25 -0.51 -10.01
CA ARG A 48 -22.08 -1.33 -9.66
C ARG A 48 -21.70 -2.22 -10.84
N THR A 49 -20.40 -2.50 -10.99
CA THR A 49 -19.87 -3.31 -12.10
C THR A 49 -18.76 -4.24 -11.62
N ASN A 50 -18.57 -5.38 -12.28
CA ASN A 50 -17.50 -6.33 -11.96
C ASN A 50 -16.30 -6.04 -12.87
N MET A 51 -15.51 -5.01 -12.54
CA MET A 51 -14.37 -4.53 -13.35
C MET A 51 -13.10 -4.33 -12.52
N GLY A 52 -13.00 -5.00 -11.38
CA GLY A 52 -11.78 -5.00 -10.58
C GLY A 52 -11.01 -6.32 -10.71
N GLU A 53 -9.68 -6.22 -10.74
CA GLU A 53 -8.76 -7.34 -10.65
C GLU A 53 -7.62 -7.02 -9.68
N VAL A 54 -7.32 -7.96 -8.79
CA VAL A 54 -6.23 -7.84 -7.80
C VAL A 54 -5.43 -9.14 -7.81
N ASP A 55 -4.11 -9.00 -7.81
CA ASP A 55 -3.17 -10.09 -7.58
C ASP A 55 -2.59 -9.96 -6.18
N THR A 56 -2.67 -11.04 -5.40
CA THR A 56 -2.11 -11.14 -4.05
C THR A 56 -1.13 -12.30 -4.01
N LYS A 57 0.01 -12.12 -3.36
CA LYS A 57 0.99 -13.17 -3.13
C LYS A 57 1.69 -13.00 -1.80
N GLY A 58 2.10 -14.12 -1.21
CA GLY A 58 2.76 -14.10 0.06
C GLY A 58 3.37 -15.44 0.42
N TYR A 59 4.00 -15.45 1.58
CA TYR A 59 4.53 -16.65 2.17
C TYR A 59 4.36 -16.63 3.69
N GLU A 60 4.22 -17.82 4.25
CA GLU A 60 4.10 -18.04 5.69
C GLU A 60 5.20 -19.01 6.12
N LEU A 61 5.82 -18.71 7.25
CA LEU A 61 6.84 -19.52 7.87
C LEU A 61 6.39 -19.84 9.28
N GLU A 62 6.38 -21.12 9.59
CA GLU A 62 6.22 -21.61 10.94
C GLU A 62 7.49 -22.35 11.37
N LEU A 63 7.98 -22.03 12.56
CA LEU A 63 9.07 -22.74 13.20
C LEU A 63 8.67 -23.12 14.63
N ARG A 64 8.76 -24.41 14.94
CA ARG A 64 8.52 -24.99 16.25
C ARG A 64 9.79 -25.67 16.73
N TRP A 65 10.16 -25.44 17.98
CA TRP A 65 11.19 -26.22 18.64
C TRP A 65 10.67 -26.77 19.96
N ASN A 66 11.12 -27.96 20.30
CA ASN A 66 10.76 -28.63 21.53
C ASN A 66 11.85 -29.62 21.93
N LYS A 67 12.71 -29.23 22.87
CA LYS A 67 13.87 -30.02 23.26
C LYS A 67 14.03 -30.06 24.79
N PRO A 68 14.11 -31.27 25.40
CA PRO A 68 14.59 -31.40 26.77
C PRO A 68 16.09 -31.03 26.83
N ILE A 69 16.47 -30.15 27.75
CA ILE A 69 17.85 -29.65 27.90
C ILE A 69 18.51 -30.12 29.21
N ALA A 70 17.72 -30.54 30.21
CA ALA A 70 18.18 -31.25 31.41
C ALA A 70 17.05 -32.16 31.94
N TYR A 71 17.30 -32.91 33.01
CA TYR A 71 16.33 -33.85 33.61
C TYR A 71 14.97 -33.19 33.92
N ASP A 72 14.99 -31.94 34.39
CA ASP A 72 13.78 -31.18 34.75
C ASP A 72 13.54 -29.94 33.85
N TRP A 73 14.32 -29.78 32.78
CA TRP A 73 14.27 -28.55 31.96
C TRP A 73 13.96 -28.86 30.50
N ARG A 74 12.98 -28.13 29.96
CA ARG A 74 12.52 -28.23 28.57
C ARG A 74 12.45 -26.85 27.94
N LEU A 75 13.12 -26.69 26.80
CA LEU A 75 13.02 -25.50 25.98
C LEU A 75 12.08 -25.78 24.82
N TRP A 76 11.01 -24.99 24.72
CA TRP A 76 10.04 -25.10 23.65
C TRP A 76 9.59 -23.71 23.22
N GLY A 77 9.07 -23.63 22.00
CA GLY A 77 8.51 -22.40 21.46
C GLY A 77 8.08 -22.56 20.01
N ASN A 78 7.33 -21.57 19.56
CA ASN A 78 6.81 -21.48 18.21
C ASN A 78 6.94 -20.03 17.72
N VAL A 79 7.33 -19.87 16.46
CA VAL A 79 7.43 -18.58 15.78
C VAL A 79 6.67 -18.69 14.48
N PHE A 80 5.86 -17.67 14.21
CA PHE A 80 5.13 -17.49 12.96
C PHE A 80 5.59 -16.20 12.31
N TYR A 81 5.78 -16.24 11.00
CA TYR A 81 6.06 -15.07 10.19
C TYR A 81 5.26 -15.15 8.90
N THR A 82 4.41 -14.16 8.66
CA THR A 82 3.64 -14.04 7.42
C THR A 82 4.04 -12.75 6.73
N HIS A 83 4.31 -12.83 5.44
CA HIS A 83 4.47 -11.67 4.58
C HIS A 83 3.60 -11.83 3.34
N ALA A 84 2.82 -10.80 3.04
CA ALA A 84 1.91 -10.78 1.92
C ALA A 84 1.87 -9.38 1.30
N SER A 85 1.64 -9.35 0.00
CA SER A 85 1.51 -8.13 -0.78
C SER A 85 0.46 -8.31 -1.86
N ASN A 86 -0.29 -7.24 -2.12
CA ASN A 86 -1.26 -7.19 -3.20
C ASN A 86 -0.94 -6.06 -4.20
N LYS A 87 -1.50 -6.21 -5.40
CA LYS A 87 -1.44 -5.23 -6.47
C LYS A 87 -2.78 -5.21 -7.20
N ILE A 88 -3.36 -4.02 -7.35
CA ILE A 88 -4.51 -3.80 -8.22
C ILE A 88 -4.02 -3.91 -9.66
N ILE A 89 -4.51 -4.91 -10.39
CA ILE A 89 -4.18 -5.15 -11.80
C ILE A 89 -5.12 -4.34 -12.70
N GLU A 90 -6.41 -4.36 -12.39
CA GLU A 90 -7.44 -3.65 -13.14
C GLU A 90 -8.39 -2.92 -12.19
N ARG A 91 -8.73 -1.68 -12.55
CA ARG A 91 -9.73 -0.85 -11.89
C ARG A 91 -10.23 0.22 -12.86
N ASP A 92 -11.49 0.62 -12.70
CA ASP A 92 -12.15 1.70 -13.45
C ASP A 92 -11.66 3.10 -12.99
N ASP A 93 -10.36 3.36 -13.11
CA ASP A 93 -9.74 4.66 -12.84
C ASP A 93 -9.85 5.59 -14.09
N PRO A 94 -9.94 6.92 -13.92
CA PRO A 94 -10.10 7.82 -15.07
C PRO A 94 -8.92 7.72 -16.05
N GLU A 95 -9.23 7.64 -17.33
CA GLU A 95 -8.23 7.38 -18.39
C GLU A 95 -7.12 8.44 -18.42
N LEU A 96 -7.52 9.72 -18.31
CA LEU A 96 -6.64 10.89 -18.35
C LEU A 96 -5.97 11.21 -17.00
N LEU A 97 -6.26 10.44 -15.94
CA LEU A 97 -5.57 10.63 -14.67
C LEU A 97 -4.11 10.19 -14.82
N PRO A 98 -3.12 10.93 -14.28
CA PRO A 98 -1.73 10.49 -14.34
C PRO A 98 -1.52 9.11 -13.68
N GLU A 99 -0.60 8.29 -14.21
CA GLU A 99 -0.38 6.92 -13.72
C GLU A 99 0.00 6.83 -12.23
N TYR A 100 0.72 7.84 -11.74
CA TYR A 100 1.07 7.90 -10.33
C TYR A 100 -0.16 8.19 -9.44
N GLN A 101 -1.21 8.82 -9.97
CA GLN A 101 -2.50 9.10 -9.29
C GLN A 101 -3.50 7.94 -9.40
N LYS A 102 -3.39 7.09 -10.43
CA LYS A 102 -4.22 5.89 -10.56
C LYS A 102 -4.02 4.92 -9.39
N GLN A 103 -5.08 4.24 -8.98
CA GLN A 103 -5.03 3.17 -7.99
C GLN A 103 -4.59 1.85 -8.63
N ALA A 104 -4.89 1.65 -9.91
CA ALA A 104 -4.29 0.60 -10.73
C ALA A 104 -2.76 0.65 -10.60
N ASN A 105 -2.15 -0.53 -10.66
CA ASN A 105 -0.73 -0.77 -10.41
C ASN A 105 -0.21 -0.43 -9.02
N LYS A 106 -1.07 -0.12 -8.04
CA LYS A 106 -0.68 0.12 -6.64
C LYS A 106 -1.29 -0.95 -5.73
N ALA A 107 -0.83 -1.00 -4.48
CA ALA A 107 -1.49 -1.81 -3.46
C ALA A 107 -2.89 -1.24 -3.16
N ILE A 108 -3.83 -2.11 -2.79
CA ILE A 108 -5.11 -1.72 -2.20
C ILE A 108 -4.82 -0.83 -1.00
N ASN A 109 -5.51 0.30 -0.89
CA ASN A 109 -5.32 1.29 0.17
C ASN A 109 -3.88 1.81 0.27
N GLN A 110 -3.15 1.87 -0.85
CA GLN A 110 -1.86 2.57 -0.90
C GLN A 110 -2.00 4.00 -0.36
N ALA A 111 -1.21 4.32 0.67
CA ALA A 111 -1.18 5.66 1.22
C ALA A 111 -0.65 6.65 0.17
N ARG A 112 -1.24 7.85 0.15
CA ARG A 112 -0.87 8.96 -0.72
C ARG A 112 -0.64 10.20 0.13
N THR A 113 0.44 10.91 -0.13
CA THR A 113 0.83 12.08 0.65
C THR A 113 1.63 13.06 -0.20
N TYR A 114 1.69 14.29 0.28
CA TYR A 114 2.71 15.24 -0.15
C TYR A 114 4.07 14.79 0.36
N VAL A 115 5.09 14.90 -0.49
CA VAL A 115 6.49 14.68 -0.09
C VAL A 115 7.06 16.04 0.28
N ASP A 116 7.57 16.16 1.50
CA ASP A 116 8.30 17.34 1.93
C ASP A 116 9.81 17.11 1.89
N TYR A 117 10.57 18.20 1.85
CA TYR A 117 12.02 18.19 2.02
C TYR A 117 12.49 19.14 3.13
N GLY A 118 11.65 19.32 4.16
CA GLY A 118 11.91 20.19 5.30
C GLY A 118 10.86 21.27 5.48
N TYR A 119 11.26 22.38 6.10
CA TYR A 119 10.38 23.48 6.49
C TYR A 119 10.99 24.82 6.09
N PHE A 120 10.13 25.81 5.82
CA PHE A 120 10.57 27.19 5.60
C PHE A 120 11.22 27.74 6.88
N ASN A 121 12.49 28.13 6.83
CA ASN A 121 13.18 28.78 7.95
C ASN A 121 13.07 30.30 7.89
N THR A 122 12.87 30.85 6.70
CA THR A 122 12.80 32.30 6.46
C THR A 122 11.64 32.65 5.55
N TRP A 123 11.23 33.92 5.58
CA TRP A 123 10.25 34.45 4.63
C TRP A 123 10.76 34.42 3.20
N ASP A 124 12.07 34.57 2.98
CA ASP A 124 12.68 34.52 1.65
C ASP A 124 12.55 33.12 1.03
N GLU A 125 12.81 32.06 1.80
CA GLU A 125 12.57 30.68 1.38
C GLU A 125 11.10 30.43 1.01
N LEU A 126 10.17 31.00 1.79
CA LEU A 126 8.74 30.89 1.51
C LEU A 126 8.39 31.58 0.20
N TYR A 127 8.80 32.83 0.00
CA TYR A 127 8.48 33.58 -1.21
C TYR A 127 9.20 33.07 -2.47
N ALA A 128 10.34 32.39 -2.31
CA ALA A 128 11.08 31.77 -3.41
C ALA A 128 10.56 30.36 -3.77
N SER A 129 9.60 29.82 -3.01
CA SER A 129 9.07 28.46 -3.22
C SER A 129 7.80 28.45 -4.07
N THR A 130 7.40 27.25 -4.50
CA THR A 130 6.17 27.02 -5.28
C THR A 130 4.94 27.50 -4.52
N ALA A 131 4.03 28.19 -5.20
CA ALA A 131 2.75 28.63 -4.62
C ALA A 131 1.80 27.45 -4.44
N HIS A 132 0.86 27.54 -3.49
CA HIS A 132 -0.18 26.54 -3.30
C HIS A 132 -1.50 27.03 -3.92
N ASP A 133 -2.34 26.12 -4.44
CA ASP A 133 -3.67 26.47 -4.94
C ASP A 133 -4.66 26.83 -3.83
N ALA A 134 -4.44 26.28 -2.63
CA ALA A 134 -5.27 26.46 -1.46
C ALA A 134 -4.43 26.93 -0.26
N LEU A 135 -5.00 27.87 0.51
CA LEU A 135 -4.42 28.40 1.76
C LEU A 135 -2.99 28.99 1.62
N ASP A 136 -2.59 29.40 0.41
CA ASP A 136 -1.24 29.93 0.16
C ASP A 136 -0.90 31.16 1.00
N ALA A 137 -1.89 32.04 1.21
CA ALA A 137 -1.73 33.23 2.03
C ALA A 137 -1.55 32.95 3.54
N GLU A 138 -1.84 31.73 4.00
CA GLU A 138 -1.68 31.30 5.39
C GLU A 138 -0.31 30.69 5.65
N ARG A 139 0.50 30.50 4.60
CA ARG A 139 1.85 29.94 4.71
C ARG A 139 2.75 30.88 5.50
N MET A 140 3.55 30.28 6.38
CA MET A 140 4.52 31.00 7.20
C MET A 140 5.76 30.13 7.47
N PRO A 141 6.89 30.74 7.86
CA PRO A 141 8.04 30.01 8.37
C PRO A 141 7.63 28.96 9.42
N GLY A 142 8.15 27.74 9.28
CA GLY A 142 7.76 26.56 10.05
C GLY A 142 6.77 25.63 9.35
N ASN A 143 6.12 26.05 8.25
CA ASN A 143 5.37 25.13 7.40
C ASN A 143 6.31 24.28 6.52
N TYR A 144 5.82 23.13 6.08
CA TYR A 144 6.55 22.20 5.21
C TYR A 144 6.82 22.81 3.84
N ILE A 145 8.00 22.53 3.29
CA ILE A 145 8.31 22.76 1.88
C ILE A 145 7.87 21.53 1.10
N ILE A 146 6.77 21.66 0.37
CA ILE A 146 6.20 20.57 -0.43
C ILE A 146 6.90 20.49 -1.78
N LEU A 147 7.18 19.27 -2.22
CA LEU A 147 7.66 18.98 -3.56
C LEU A 147 6.52 19.14 -4.56
N ASP A 148 6.71 20.06 -5.51
CA ASP A 148 5.98 20.11 -6.78
C ASP A 148 6.40 18.90 -7.62
N TYR A 149 5.55 17.87 -7.62
CA TYR A 149 5.88 16.55 -8.15
C TYR A 149 5.68 16.46 -9.65
N ASP A 150 4.65 17.11 -10.19
CA ASP A 150 4.39 17.14 -11.63
C ASP A 150 4.99 18.35 -12.34
N ALA A 151 5.65 19.24 -11.59
CA ALA A 151 6.46 20.36 -12.05
C ALA A 151 5.66 21.40 -12.85
N ASP A 152 4.41 21.64 -12.45
CA ASP A 152 3.53 22.63 -13.08
C ASP A 152 3.63 24.04 -12.46
N GLY A 153 4.39 24.18 -11.36
CA GLY A 153 4.64 25.45 -10.68
C GLY A 153 3.58 25.81 -9.64
N VAL A 154 2.65 24.91 -9.30
CA VAL A 154 1.67 25.11 -8.23
C VAL A 154 1.45 23.81 -7.44
N ILE A 155 1.52 23.89 -6.11
CA ILE A 155 1.17 22.76 -5.26
C ILE A 155 -0.35 22.59 -5.24
N THR A 156 -0.81 21.44 -5.70
CA THR A 156 -2.22 21.04 -5.77
C THR A 156 -2.43 19.61 -5.27
N SER A 157 -3.66 19.11 -5.30
CA SER A 157 -3.92 17.68 -5.02
C SER A 157 -3.18 16.71 -5.95
N PHE A 158 -2.71 17.17 -7.12
CA PHE A 158 -1.93 16.35 -8.03
C PHE A 158 -0.53 16.04 -7.50
N ASP A 159 -0.01 16.79 -6.53
CA ASP A 159 1.30 16.50 -5.91
C ASP A 159 1.28 15.37 -4.87
N GLN A 160 0.12 14.76 -4.63
CA GLN A 160 0.00 13.63 -3.72
C GLN A 160 0.41 12.32 -4.39
N VAL A 161 1.56 11.79 -3.99
CA VAL A 161 2.14 10.58 -4.57
C VAL A 161 1.97 9.35 -3.67
N PRO A 162 1.97 8.14 -4.24
CA PRO A 162 2.04 6.91 -3.47
C PRO A 162 3.26 6.90 -2.54
N TYR A 163 3.05 6.66 -1.25
CA TYR A 163 4.12 6.65 -0.26
C TYR A 163 3.96 5.50 0.75
N GLY A 164 5.09 4.91 1.15
CA GLY A 164 5.13 3.83 2.13
C GLY A 164 4.42 2.54 1.69
N PHE A 165 4.06 1.72 2.66
CA PHE A 165 3.43 0.42 2.46
C PHE A 165 1.94 0.46 2.79
N SER A 166 1.16 -0.44 2.18
CA SER A 166 -0.23 -0.67 2.58
C SER A 166 -0.31 -1.59 3.80
N ASN A 167 -1.34 -1.38 4.61
CA ASN A 167 -1.71 -2.30 5.70
C ASN A 167 -2.65 -3.42 5.22
N VAL A 168 -2.98 -3.46 3.92
CA VAL A 168 -3.73 -4.55 3.32
C VAL A 168 -2.73 -5.55 2.73
N PRO A 169 -2.71 -6.81 3.20
CA PRO A 169 -1.87 -7.87 2.65
C PRO A 169 -2.30 -8.28 1.24
#